data_AF-A0A075RET4-F1
#
_entry.id   AF-A0A075RET4-F1
#
_cell.length_a   1.000
_cell.length_b   1.000
_cell.length_c   1.000
_cell.angle_alpha   90.00
_cell.angle_beta   90.00
_cell.angle_gamma   90.00
#
_symmetry.space_group_name_H-M   'P 1'
#
loop_
_entity.id
_entity.type
_entity.pdbx_description
1 polymer ?
#
loop_
_entity_poly.entity_id
_entity_poly.type
_entity_poly.pdbx_seq_one_letter_code
_entity_poly.pdbx_strand_id
1 'polypeptide(L)'
;MESGFGNFIPKDTATGRTSYNLFGIKGVGPSGSVHVETKEYLQGSWVTKTQEFKAYHSFLESIEDHSQLLLRPRYQSVIQATTPYQAAQQLEQAGYATDPDYAEKLQNIIKTYNLIQYDQKKSPSENFVAAWKLEIGKRALEEGIITSPEWLHDLDKPMPVWAVLAVALRVYDKCREGKETQ
;
A
#
# COMPACT_ATOMS: atom_id res chain seq x y z
N MET A 1 11.12 11.35 -3.77
CA MET A 1 12.53 11.51 -4.15
C MET A 1 12.71 11.12 -5.61
N GLU A 2 12.56 9.84 -5.93
CA GLU A 2 12.74 9.28 -7.27
C GLU A 2 11.97 10.00 -8.38
N SER A 3 10.67 10.22 -8.19
CA SER A 3 9.88 10.96 -9.18
C SER A 3 9.76 12.46 -8.89
N GLY A 4 10.43 12.99 -7.87
CA GLY A 4 10.23 14.37 -7.42
C GLY A 4 8.75 14.73 -7.19
N PHE A 5 7.97 13.84 -6.56
CA PHE A 5 6.51 13.95 -6.40
C PHE A 5 5.72 13.83 -7.73
N GLY A 6 6.18 12.97 -8.64
CA GLY A 6 5.55 12.76 -9.96
C GLY A 6 6.01 13.73 -11.06
N ASN A 7 6.86 14.72 -10.73
CA ASN A 7 7.39 15.68 -11.68
C ASN A 7 8.47 15.09 -12.62
N PHE A 8 9.14 14.03 -12.20
CA PHE A 8 10.25 13.39 -12.92
C PHE A 8 10.02 11.89 -13.06
N ILE A 9 9.12 11.52 -13.97
CA ILE A 9 8.99 10.12 -14.39
C ILE A 9 10.04 9.87 -15.49
N PRO A 10 10.84 8.79 -15.42
CA PRO A 10 11.79 8.46 -16.48
C PRO A 10 11.08 8.43 -17.84
N LYS A 11 11.55 9.27 -18.77
CA LYS A 11 11.08 9.31 -20.16
C LYS A 11 12.24 8.94 -21.05
N ASP A 12 11.96 8.10 -22.03
CA ASP A 12 12.97 7.69 -22.99
C ASP A 12 13.59 8.92 -23.70
N THR A 13 14.90 9.05 -23.66
CA THR A 13 15.61 10.23 -24.19
C THR A 13 15.43 10.37 -25.71
N ALA A 14 15.25 9.26 -26.44
CA ALA A 14 15.10 9.28 -27.89
C ALA A 14 13.66 9.54 -28.34
N THR A 15 12.70 8.90 -27.68
CA THR A 15 11.29 8.88 -28.12
C THR A 15 10.35 9.75 -27.29
N GLY A 16 10.78 10.22 -26.11
CA GLY A 16 9.94 10.94 -25.15
C GLY A 16 8.88 10.08 -24.47
N ARG A 17 8.86 8.77 -24.73
CA ARG A 17 7.90 7.81 -24.17
C ARG A 17 8.01 7.79 -22.64
N THR A 18 6.88 7.92 -21.96
CA THR A 18 6.79 7.79 -20.50
C THR A 18 6.91 6.33 -20.06
N SER A 19 7.65 6.08 -18.98
CA SER A 19 7.80 4.74 -18.41
C SER A 19 6.76 4.37 -17.36
N TYR A 20 6.02 5.34 -16.81
CA TYR A 20 5.21 5.17 -15.59
C TYR A 20 5.98 4.66 -14.36
N ASN A 21 7.32 4.69 -14.39
CA ASN A 21 8.18 4.20 -13.31
C ASN A 21 8.34 5.26 -12.20
N LEU A 22 7.58 5.11 -11.11
CA LEU A 22 7.58 6.08 -10.00
C LEU A 22 8.83 5.97 -9.10
N PHE A 23 9.52 4.84 -9.15
CA PHE A 23 10.54 4.44 -8.17
C PHE A 23 11.95 4.30 -8.76
N GLY A 24 12.13 4.62 -10.04
CA GLY A 24 13.45 4.55 -10.68
C GLY A 24 14.02 3.14 -10.79
N ILE A 25 13.18 2.10 -10.91
CA ILE A 25 13.64 0.71 -10.95
C ILE A 25 14.37 0.45 -12.28
N LYS A 26 15.64 0.04 -12.21
CA LYS A 26 16.48 -0.28 -13.39
C LYS A 26 16.10 -1.62 -14.04
N GLY A 27 16.32 -1.73 -15.35
CA GLY A 27 16.14 -2.94 -16.15
C GLY A 27 14.92 -2.93 -17.08
N VAL A 28 14.41 -4.12 -17.41
CA VAL A 28 13.28 -4.31 -18.34
C VAL A 28 12.01 -4.67 -17.57
N GLY A 29 10.94 -3.91 -17.80
CA GLY A 29 9.62 -4.10 -17.20
C GLY A 29 8.58 -4.67 -18.19
N PRO A 30 7.32 -4.79 -17.76
CA PRO A 30 6.22 -5.32 -18.60
C PRO A 30 5.99 -4.55 -19.91
N SER A 31 6.27 -3.25 -19.94
CA SER A 31 6.18 -2.38 -21.14
C SER A 31 7.56 -2.14 -21.79
N GLY A 32 8.53 -3.02 -21.49
CA GLY A 32 9.92 -2.90 -21.91
C GLY A 32 10.72 -1.96 -21.01
N SER A 33 11.60 -1.16 -21.61
CA SER A 33 12.47 -0.23 -20.89
C SER A 33 12.56 1.13 -21.57
N VAL A 34 13.00 2.14 -20.82
CA VAL A 34 13.36 3.47 -21.34
C VAL A 34 14.82 3.75 -21.02
N HIS A 35 15.51 4.43 -21.93
CA HIS A 35 16.88 4.87 -21.71
C HIS A 35 16.88 6.31 -21.25
N VAL A 36 17.47 6.58 -20.08
CA VAL A 36 17.48 7.91 -19.47
C VAL A 36 18.87 8.26 -18.99
N GLU A 37 19.31 9.49 -19.26
CA GLU A 37 20.53 10.04 -18.65
C GLU A 37 20.29 10.33 -17.17
N THR A 38 21.08 9.71 -16.30
CA THR A 38 21.02 9.91 -14.85
C THR A 38 22.41 10.19 -14.30
N LYS A 39 22.45 10.87 -13.14
CA LYS A 39 23.68 11.10 -12.37
C LYS A 39 23.90 9.94 -11.41
N GLU A 40 25.02 9.26 -11.56
CA GLU A 40 25.47 8.20 -10.66
C GLU A 40 26.68 8.72 -9.87
N TYR A 41 26.80 8.33 -8.61
CA TYR A 41 27.96 8.69 -7.80
C TYR A 41 28.95 7.51 -7.79
N LEU A 42 30.06 7.66 -8.50
CA LEU A 42 31.08 6.62 -8.67
C LEU A 42 32.45 7.18 -8.25
N GLN A 43 33.17 6.42 -7.42
CA GLN A 43 34.55 6.73 -7.01
C GLN A 43 34.72 8.16 -6.46
N GLY A 44 33.72 8.68 -5.74
CA GLY A 44 33.78 10.02 -5.14
C GLY A 44 33.40 11.17 -6.09
N SER A 45 32.85 10.88 -7.27
CA SER A 45 32.44 11.90 -8.24
C SER A 45 31.09 11.59 -8.88
N TRP A 46 30.34 12.65 -9.21
CA TRP A 46 29.10 12.54 -9.98
C TRP A 46 29.41 12.38 -11.46
N VAL A 47 28.92 11.29 -12.06
CA VAL A 47 29.05 11.02 -13.49
C VAL A 47 27.67 10.88 -14.12
N THR A 48 27.50 11.41 -15.33
CA THR A 48 26.26 11.21 -16.09
C THR A 48 26.39 9.96 -16.94
N LYS A 49 25.41 9.06 -16.84
CA LYS A 49 25.35 7.84 -17.66
C LYS A 49 23.93 7.61 -18.14
N THR A 50 23.81 7.13 -19.37
CA THR A 50 22.56 6.53 -19.84
C THR A 50 22.35 5.22 -19.10
N GLN A 51 21.22 5.11 -18.40
CA GLN A 51 20.80 3.91 -17.69
C GLN A 51 19.46 3.42 -18.26
N GLU A 52 19.28 2.11 -18.18
CA GLU A 52 18.04 1.46 -18.59
C GLU A 52 17.10 1.33 -17.39
N PHE A 53 15.88 1.88 -17.52
CA PHE A 53 14.84 1.82 -16.50
C PHE A 53 13.63 1.05 -17.00
N LYS A 54 13.00 0.29 -16.09
CA LYS A 54 11.79 -0.46 -16.39
C LYS A 54 10.69 0.48 -16.86
N ALA A 55 9.92 0.06 -17.86
CA ALA A 55 8.69 0.70 -18.28
C ALA A 55 7.48 -0.18 -17.93
N TYR A 56 6.39 0.47 -17.58
CA TYR A 56 5.12 -0.14 -17.18
C TYR A 56 3.99 0.39 -18.05
N HIS A 57 2.84 -0.28 -18.05
CA HIS A 57 1.63 0.22 -18.70
C HIS A 57 0.88 1.24 -17.83
N SER A 58 1.12 1.23 -16.52
CA SER A 58 0.46 2.12 -15.56
C SER A 58 1.28 2.37 -14.30
N PHE A 59 0.90 3.39 -13.53
CA PHE A 59 1.48 3.64 -12.21
C PHE A 59 1.22 2.50 -11.22
N LEU A 60 0.09 1.80 -11.36
CA LEU A 60 -0.26 0.68 -10.49
C LEU A 60 0.75 -0.46 -10.63
N GLU A 61 1.11 -0.81 -11.87
CA GLU A 61 2.16 -1.81 -12.14
C GLU A 61 3.51 -1.40 -11.54
N SER A 62 3.85 -0.11 -11.60
CA SER A 62 5.08 0.39 -10.97
C SER A 62 5.07 0.27 -9.45
N ILE A 63 3.92 0.47 -8.80
CA ILE A 63 3.76 0.30 -7.35
C ILE A 63 3.86 -1.17 -6.98
N GLU A 64 3.21 -2.05 -7.73
CA GLU A 64 3.24 -3.49 -7.50
C GLU A 64 4.66 -4.07 -7.67
N ASP A 65 5.38 -3.71 -8.75
CA ASP A 65 6.75 -4.18 -8.96
C ASP A 65 7.70 -3.65 -7.87
N HIS A 66 7.49 -2.42 -7.39
CA HIS A 66 8.26 -1.88 -6.26
C HIS A 66 7.99 -2.66 -4.97
N SER A 67 6.73 -3.00 -4.68
CA SER A 67 6.39 -3.85 -3.53
C SER A 67 7.07 -5.22 -3.64
N GLN A 68 7.04 -5.85 -4.81
CA GLN A 68 7.71 -7.14 -5.05
C GLN A 68 9.24 -7.03 -4.95
N LEU A 69 9.82 -5.92 -5.40
CA LEU A 69 11.26 -5.64 -5.27
C LEU A 69 11.67 -5.66 -3.80
N LEU A 70 10.94 -4.96 -2.93
CA LEU A 70 11.26 -4.87 -1.50
C LEU A 70 11.07 -6.20 -0.74
N LEU A 71 10.33 -7.15 -1.28
CA LEU A 71 10.20 -8.49 -0.71
C LEU A 71 11.41 -9.40 -1.02
N ARG A 72 12.34 -8.98 -1.88
CA ARG A 72 13.53 -9.78 -2.21
C ARG A 72 14.48 -9.86 -1.00
N PRO A 73 15.27 -10.95 -0.86
CA PRO A 73 16.17 -11.14 0.28
C PRO A 73 17.13 -9.97 0.54
N ARG A 74 17.61 -9.29 -0.52
CA ARG A 74 18.45 -8.10 -0.42
C ARG A 74 17.84 -7.00 0.46
N TYR A 75 16.52 -6.85 0.47
CA TYR A 75 15.80 -5.80 1.18
C TYR A 75 15.13 -6.30 2.46
N GLN A 76 15.44 -7.50 2.93
CA GLN A 76 14.84 -8.08 4.13
C GLN A 76 15.00 -7.16 5.37
N SER A 77 16.17 -6.55 5.55
CA SER A 77 16.41 -5.61 6.65
C SER A 77 15.56 -4.34 6.55
N VAL A 78 15.15 -3.93 5.34
CA VAL A 78 14.24 -2.80 5.12
C VAL A 78 12.85 -3.15 5.65
N ILE A 79 12.35 -4.35 5.34
CA ILE A 79 11.05 -4.83 5.81
C ILE A 79 11.02 -5.04 7.32
N GLN A 80 12.14 -5.42 7.91
CA GLN A 80 12.28 -5.63 9.36
C GLN A 80 12.49 -4.35 10.17
N ALA A 81 12.74 -3.22 9.50
CA ALA A 81 12.94 -1.95 10.17
C ALA A 81 11.68 -1.54 10.95
N THR A 82 11.85 -1.07 12.19
CA THR A 82 10.74 -0.68 13.07
C THR A 82 10.31 0.77 12.89
N THR A 83 11.12 1.56 12.18
CA THR A 83 10.83 2.96 11.87
C THR A 83 11.16 3.27 10.41
N PRO A 84 10.47 4.24 9.79
CA PRO A 84 10.77 4.65 8.42
C PRO A 84 12.18 5.24 8.28
N TYR A 85 12.74 5.83 9.36
CA TYR A 85 14.13 6.30 9.39
C TYR A 85 15.14 5.16 9.30
N GLN A 86 14.91 4.09 10.04
CA GLN A 86 15.72 2.88 9.96
C GLN A 86 15.57 2.22 8.58
N ALA A 87 14.34 2.15 8.03
CA ALA A 87 14.10 1.62 6.70
C ALA A 87 14.89 2.37 5.61
N ALA A 88 14.96 3.71 5.71
CA ALA A 88 15.76 4.54 4.81
C ALA A 88 17.26 4.19 4.85
N GLN A 89 17.82 3.98 6.05
CA GLN A 89 19.21 3.56 6.21
C GLN A 89 19.45 2.15 5.62
N GLN A 90 18.50 1.24 5.84
CA GLN A 90 18.60 -0.12 5.30
C GLN A 90 18.48 -0.15 3.76
N LEU A 91 17.72 0.77 3.15
CA LEU A 91 17.65 0.90 1.70
C LEU A 91 18.99 1.33 1.09
N GLU A 92 19.65 2.31 1.71
CA GLU A 92 20.99 2.75 1.30
C GLU A 92 22.02 1.63 1.45
N GLN A 93 22.03 0.93 2.60
CA GLN A 93 22.91 -0.21 2.84
C GLN A 93 22.66 -1.38 1.87
N ALA A 94 21.41 -1.58 1.45
CA ALA A 94 21.04 -2.58 0.44
C ALA A 94 21.44 -2.18 -1.00
N GLY A 95 21.97 -0.97 -1.19
CA GLY A 95 22.39 -0.46 -2.50
C GLY A 95 21.22 -0.10 -3.41
N TYR A 96 20.14 0.46 -2.85
CA TYR A 96 19.01 0.94 -3.64
C TYR A 96 19.42 2.11 -4.56
N ALA A 97 20.25 3.02 -4.06
CA ALA A 97 20.81 4.15 -4.81
C ALA A 97 22.34 4.21 -4.63
N THR A 98 23.04 4.82 -5.59
CA THR A 98 24.49 5.11 -5.46
C THR A 98 24.77 6.40 -4.71
N ASP A 99 23.75 7.24 -4.50
CA ASP A 99 23.85 8.52 -3.81
C ASP A 99 24.22 8.30 -2.33
N PRO A 100 25.34 8.85 -1.85
CA PRO A 100 25.79 8.63 -0.48
C PRO A 100 24.89 9.30 0.58
N ASP A 101 24.05 10.25 0.16
CA ASP A 101 23.15 10.98 1.06
C ASP A 101 21.68 10.51 0.89
N TYR A 102 21.47 9.32 0.30
CA TYR A 102 20.14 8.82 -0.04
C TYR A 102 19.23 8.69 1.18
N ALA A 103 19.73 8.04 2.23
CA ALA A 103 18.98 7.85 3.47
C ALA A 103 18.62 9.22 4.08
N GLU A 104 19.57 10.15 4.18
CA GLU A 104 19.34 11.48 4.74
C GLU A 104 18.25 12.24 3.96
N LYS A 105 18.34 12.25 2.62
CA LYS A 105 17.32 12.88 1.76
C LYS A 105 15.94 12.26 1.99
N LEU A 106 15.86 10.95 2.18
CA LEU A 106 14.58 10.24 2.34
C LEU A 106 13.97 10.56 3.70
N GLN A 107 14.80 10.55 4.75
CA GLN A 107 14.41 10.95 6.09
C GLN A 107 13.91 12.40 6.15
N ASN A 108 14.58 13.32 5.42
CA ASN A 108 14.14 14.70 5.30
C ASN A 108 12.76 14.80 4.63
N ILE A 109 12.50 14.06 3.55
CA ILE A 109 11.17 14.01 2.93
C ILE A 109 10.11 13.47 3.90
N ILE A 110 10.39 12.36 4.59
CA ILE A 110 9.48 11.78 5.59
C ILE A 110 9.10 12.82 6.64
N LYS A 111 10.08 13.59 7.13
CA LYS A 111 9.89 14.63 8.14
C LYS A 111 9.12 15.83 7.59
N THR A 112 9.55 16.39 6.45
CA THR A 112 8.96 17.61 5.86
C THR A 112 7.48 17.44 5.55
N TYR A 113 7.08 16.26 5.08
CA TYR A 113 5.68 15.98 4.70
C TYR A 113 4.91 15.19 5.76
N ASN A 114 5.51 14.98 6.94
CA ASN A 114 4.92 14.20 8.02
C ASN A 114 4.37 12.84 7.54
N LEU A 115 5.15 12.10 6.75
CA LEU A 115 4.66 10.88 6.08
C LEU A 115 4.40 9.72 7.05
N ILE A 116 4.96 9.78 8.26
CA ILE A 116 4.73 8.81 9.33
C ILE A 116 3.24 8.66 9.68
N GLN A 117 2.43 9.69 9.41
CA GLN A 117 0.97 9.61 9.60
C GLN A 117 0.30 8.48 8.78
N TYR A 118 0.91 8.06 7.67
CA TYR A 118 0.41 6.97 6.82
C TYR A 118 0.92 5.59 7.25
N ASP A 119 2.00 5.53 8.05
CA ASP A 119 2.56 4.30 8.61
C ASP A 119 1.78 3.82 9.84
N GLN A 120 0.91 4.68 10.37
CA GLN A 120 -0.05 4.27 11.37
C GLN A 120 -0.92 3.18 10.74
N LYS A 121 -0.72 1.94 11.20
CA LYS A 121 -1.77 0.94 11.07
C LYS A 121 -3.00 1.58 11.69
N LYS A 122 -3.97 1.96 10.86
CA LYS A 122 -5.34 2.02 11.34
C LYS A 122 -5.59 0.63 11.89
N SER A 123 -5.48 0.50 13.21
CA SER A 123 -6.07 -0.61 13.92
C SER A 123 -7.50 -0.72 13.39
N PRO A 124 -8.02 -1.94 13.13
CA PRO A 124 -9.43 -2.12 12.75
C PRO A 124 -10.42 -1.42 13.70
N SER A 125 -9.96 -0.92 14.84
CA SER A 125 -10.66 -0.13 15.84
C SER A 125 -10.82 1.38 15.56
N GLU A 126 -10.36 1.93 14.43
CA GLU A 126 -10.62 3.34 14.06
C GLU A 126 -11.81 3.55 13.11
N ASN A 127 -12.70 2.56 13.00
CA ASN A 127 -14.12 2.88 12.84
C ASN A 127 -14.67 3.05 14.25
N PHE A 128 -14.87 4.29 14.71
CA PHE A 128 -15.63 4.54 15.94
C PHE A 128 -17.09 4.14 15.69
N VAL A 129 -17.39 2.85 15.82
CA VAL A 129 -18.75 2.34 15.84
C VAL A 129 -19.39 2.94 17.08
N ALA A 130 -20.35 3.84 16.90
CA ALA A 130 -21.08 4.45 18.01
C ALA A 130 -21.55 3.35 18.98
N ALA A 131 -21.41 3.57 20.29
CA ALA A 131 -21.64 2.54 21.30
C ALA A 131 -22.98 1.81 21.14
N TRP A 132 -24.03 2.54 20.75
CA TRP A 132 -25.35 1.97 20.50
C TRP A 132 -25.40 1.03 19.27
N LYS A 133 -24.59 1.27 18.23
CA LYS A 133 -24.47 0.37 17.07
C LYS A 133 -23.77 -0.92 17.47
N LEU A 134 -22.69 -0.81 18.25
CA LEU A 134 -21.96 -1.98 18.75
C LEU A 134 -22.85 -2.85 19.66
N GLU A 135 -23.68 -2.22 20.49
CA GLU A 135 -24.65 -2.93 21.34
C GLU A 135 -25.67 -3.73 20.53
N ILE A 136 -26.25 -3.11 19.49
CA ILE A 136 -27.18 -3.79 18.59
C ILE A 136 -26.48 -4.93 17.83
N GLY A 137 -25.26 -4.70 17.35
CA GLY A 137 -24.46 -5.71 16.64
C GLY A 137 -24.12 -6.92 17.51
N LYS A 138 -23.70 -6.70 18.76
CA LYS A 138 -23.42 -7.78 19.73
C LYS A 138 -24.66 -8.62 20.00
N ARG A 139 -25.79 -7.98 20.26
CA ARG A 139 -27.07 -8.67 20.45
C ARG A 139 -27.48 -9.46 19.20
N ALA A 140 -27.29 -8.90 18.01
CA ALA A 140 -27.56 -9.62 16.75
C ALA A 140 -26.67 -10.86 16.58
N LEU A 141 -25.42 -10.83 17.08
CA LEU A 141 -24.51 -11.98 17.07
C LEU A 141 -24.96 -13.06 18.08
N GLU A 142 -25.32 -12.66 19.31
CA GLU A 142 -25.83 -13.57 20.34
C GLU A 142 -27.12 -14.27 19.92
N GLU A 143 -28.01 -13.56 19.25
CA GLU A 143 -29.28 -14.08 18.73
C GLU A 143 -29.12 -14.92 17.45
N GLY A 144 -27.89 -15.01 16.93
CA GLY A 144 -27.55 -15.70 15.69
C GLY A 144 -28.11 -15.03 14.43
N ILE A 145 -28.49 -13.75 14.49
CA ILE A 145 -28.95 -12.97 13.34
C ILE A 145 -27.79 -12.69 12.38
N ILE A 146 -26.65 -12.28 12.92
CA ILE A 146 -25.37 -12.31 12.23
C ILE A 146 -24.57 -13.50 12.76
N THR A 147 -23.78 -14.14 11.92
CA THR A 147 -23.04 -15.36 12.28
C THR A 147 -21.55 -15.13 12.45
N SER A 148 -21.06 -13.94 12.08
CA SER A 148 -19.63 -13.69 11.96
C SER A 148 -19.24 -12.42 12.76
N PRO A 149 -18.37 -12.55 13.78
CA PRO A 149 -17.99 -11.45 14.67
C PRO A 149 -17.30 -10.27 13.98
N GLU A 150 -16.67 -10.50 12.82
CA GLU A 150 -15.99 -9.46 12.04
C GLU A 150 -16.93 -8.33 11.62
N TRP A 151 -18.24 -8.59 11.52
CA TRP A 151 -19.24 -7.58 11.19
C TRP A 151 -19.37 -6.48 12.24
N LEU A 152 -18.94 -6.72 13.48
CA LEU A 152 -18.98 -5.70 14.55
C LEU A 152 -18.09 -4.48 14.25
N HIS A 153 -17.10 -4.63 13.35
CA HIS A 153 -16.19 -3.55 12.94
C HIS A 153 -16.67 -2.81 11.67
N ASP A 154 -17.73 -3.31 11.03
CA ASP A 154 -18.18 -2.92 9.70
C ASP A 154 -19.67 -2.52 9.65
N LEU A 155 -20.25 -2.16 10.80
CA LEU A 155 -21.67 -1.81 10.94
C LEU A 155 -22.11 -0.56 10.14
N ASP A 156 -21.16 0.23 9.64
CA ASP A 156 -21.42 1.41 8.80
C ASP A 156 -21.29 1.13 7.30
N LYS A 157 -20.87 -0.08 6.91
CA LYS A 157 -20.77 -0.46 5.49
C LYS A 157 -22.16 -0.85 4.95
N PRO A 158 -22.48 -0.50 3.69
CA PRO A 158 -23.69 -0.99 3.05
C PRO A 158 -23.65 -2.52 2.99
N MET A 159 -24.66 -3.16 3.57
CA MET A 159 -24.74 -4.61 3.63
C MET A 159 -25.09 -5.18 2.25
N PRO A 160 -24.39 -6.22 1.75
CA PRO A 160 -24.79 -6.90 0.51
C PRO A 160 -26.24 -7.40 0.59
N VAL A 161 -26.99 -7.31 -0.52
CA VAL A 161 -28.42 -7.70 -0.57
C VAL A 161 -28.65 -9.13 -0.07
N TRP A 162 -27.77 -10.07 -0.39
CA TRP A 162 -27.89 -11.46 0.08
C TRP A 162 -27.82 -11.59 1.60
N ALA A 163 -27.04 -10.75 2.30
CA ALA A 163 -26.91 -10.78 3.75
C ALA A 163 -28.16 -10.19 4.42
N VAL A 164 -28.73 -9.13 3.85
CA VAL A 164 -30.05 -8.61 4.26
C VAL A 164 -31.14 -9.68 4.10
N LEU A 165 -31.13 -10.41 2.98
CA LEU A 165 -32.08 -11.50 2.73
C LEU A 165 -31.89 -12.67 3.71
N ALA A 166 -30.66 -13.07 4.02
CA ALA A 166 -30.37 -14.13 4.99
C ALA A 166 -30.90 -13.78 6.39
N VAL A 167 -30.69 -12.53 6.83
CA VAL A 167 -31.24 -12.01 8.09
C VAL A 167 -32.77 -12.02 8.06
N ALA A 168 -33.38 -11.48 6.99
CA ALA A 168 -34.82 -11.39 6.86
C ALA A 168 -35.51 -12.77 6.86
N LEU A 169 -34.92 -13.74 6.15
CA LEU A 169 -35.41 -15.12 6.12
C LEU A 169 -35.29 -15.79 7.49
N ARG A 170 -34.18 -15.59 8.22
CA ARG A 170 -34.02 -16.14 9.58
C ARG A 170 -35.01 -15.56 10.57
N VAL A 171 -35.34 -14.26 10.45
CA VAL A 171 -36.42 -13.63 11.24
C VAL A 171 -37.78 -14.21 10.85
N TYR A 172 -38.04 -14.36 9.54
CA TYR A 172 -39.27 -14.96 9.04
C TYR A 172 -39.49 -16.39 9.55
N ASP A 173 -38.45 -17.22 9.51
CA ASP A 173 -38.50 -18.62 9.97
C ASP A 173 -38.76 -18.70 11.48
N LYS A 174 -38.05 -17.91 12.31
CA LYS A 174 -38.31 -17.84 13.76
C LYS A 174 -39.75 -17.42 14.07
N CYS A 175 -40.30 -16.45 13.34
CA CYS A 175 -41.70 -16.03 13.50
C CYS A 175 -42.71 -17.09 13.05
N ARG A 176 -42.31 -18.02 12.17
CA ARG A 176 -43.15 -19.10 11.67
C ARG A 176 -43.18 -20.28 12.64
N GLU A 177 -42.03 -20.67 13.18
CA GLU A 177 -41.91 -21.74 14.20
C GLU A 177 -42.67 -21.39 15.49
N GLY A 178 -42.63 -20.13 15.94
CA GLY A 178 -43.36 -19.67 17.11
C GLY A 178 -44.89 -19.66 16.97
N LYS A 179 -45.43 -19.80 15.75
CA LYS A 179 -46.87 -19.94 15.49
C LYS A 179 -47.35 -21.39 15.45
N GLU A 180 -46.44 -22.36 15.31
CA GLU A 180 -46.77 -23.80 15.27
C GLU A 180 -46.76 -24.43 16.69
N THR A 181 -46.37 -23.67 17.72
CA THR A 181 -46.28 -24.12 19.12
C THR A 181 -47.38 -23.56 20.06
N GLN A 182 -48.42 -22.94 19.51
CA GLN A 182 -49.63 -22.50 20.25
C GLN A 182 -50.86 -23.32 19.87
#